data_AF-A0A7X6LWG7-F1
#
_entry.id   AF-A0A7X6LWG7-F1
#
_cell.length_a   1.000
_cell.length_b   1.000
_cell.length_c   1.000
_cell.angle_alpha   90.00
_cell.angle_beta   90.00
_cell.angle_gamma   90.00
#
_symmetry.space_group_name_H-M   'P 1'
#
loop_
_entity.id
_entity.type
_entity.pdbx_description
1 polymer ?
#
loop_
_entity_poly.entity_id
_entity_poly.type
_entity_poly.pdbx_seq_one_letter_code
_entity_poly.pdbx_strand_id
1 'polypeptide(L)'
;MSVAGIEHGRPDVLRCRLVQVLAVVEDESCCRRASAVLVERACRRWSGRPDWDRFPPLQRWRAVEPGFLGGAEELPAGLIGAAAAGRRPPARDLAAALAAAVVLHSGCPALVQDWDLGRGARPGGPRRGVLVSIYGLREDDMALAESVLAGCVQLGALRLVERFSRRVPGPRGGRPVSASGAGPIAETGIALCPVSSPMPVRAAEPIAVCGAATGSGPEPLRRG
;
A
#
# COMPACT_ATOMS: atom_id res chain seq x y z
N MET A 1 41.94 -6.46 19.34
CA MET A 1 40.52 -6.11 19.57
C MET A 1 40.28 -4.74 18.96
N SER A 2 39.52 -4.68 17.87
CA SER A 2 39.15 -3.42 17.21
C SER A 2 37.64 -3.42 17.03
N VAL A 3 36.97 -2.53 17.73
CA VAL A 3 35.52 -2.27 17.60
C VAL A 3 35.34 -1.58 16.25
N ALA A 4 34.77 -2.30 15.28
CA ALA A 4 34.36 -1.71 14.02
C ALA A 4 33.30 -0.65 14.32
N GLY A 5 33.63 0.60 13.98
CA GLY A 5 32.74 1.73 14.11
C GLY A 5 31.45 1.47 13.35
N ILE A 6 30.33 1.63 14.03
CA ILE A 6 29.03 1.77 13.40
C ILE A 6 29.11 3.10 12.64
N GLU A 7 29.47 3.01 11.36
CA GLU A 7 29.32 4.11 10.43
C GLU A 7 27.85 4.53 10.47
N HIS A 8 27.60 5.65 11.13
CA HIS A 8 26.36 6.39 10.99
C HIS A 8 26.39 6.95 9.56
N GLY A 9 25.95 6.12 8.61
CA GLY A 9 25.82 6.51 7.23
C GLY A 9 25.02 7.80 7.15
N ARG A 10 25.59 8.81 6.47
CA ARG A 10 24.83 9.96 5.96
C ARG A 10 23.50 9.43 5.39
N PRO A 11 22.37 10.15 5.53
CA PRO A 11 21.10 9.67 5.02
C PRO A 11 21.21 9.63 3.48
N ASP A 12 21.60 8.47 2.96
CA ASP A 12 21.28 8.07 1.62
C ASP A 12 19.78 8.32 1.50
N VAL A 13 19.43 9.31 0.68
CA VAL A 13 18.06 9.79 0.47
C VAL A 13 17.15 8.57 0.43
N LEU A 14 16.36 8.34 1.48
CA LEU A 14 15.53 7.15 1.64
C LEU A 14 14.78 6.91 0.32
N ARG A 15 15.19 5.88 -0.43
CA ARG A 15 14.62 5.58 -1.74
C ARG A 15 13.35 4.77 -1.55
N CYS A 16 12.35 5.41 -0.97
CA CYS A 16 11.03 4.83 -0.79
C CYS A 16 10.29 4.80 -2.12
N ARG A 17 9.74 3.64 -2.47
CA ARG A 17 8.85 3.43 -3.60
C ARG A 17 7.43 3.38 -3.07
N LEU A 18 6.55 4.18 -3.67
CA LEU A 18 5.11 4.09 -3.47
C LEU A 18 4.50 3.38 -4.68
N VAL A 19 3.71 2.35 -4.41
CA VAL A 19 2.80 1.70 -5.36
C VAL A 19 1.38 2.04 -4.95
N GLN A 20 0.61 2.62 -5.87
CA GLN A 20 -0.80 2.90 -5.66
C GLN A 20 -1.63 2.02 -6.59
N VAL A 21 -2.62 1.35 -6.02
CA VAL A 21 -3.53 0.46 -6.71
C VAL A 21 -4.94 0.98 -6.50
N LEU A 22 -5.56 1.47 -7.58
CA LEU A 22 -6.97 1.81 -7.59
C LEU A 22 -7.75 0.57 -8.03
N ALA A 23 -8.68 0.12 -7.18
CA ALA A 23 -9.52 -1.03 -7.46
C ALA A 23 -11.00 -0.73 -7.17
N VAL A 24 -11.87 -1.42 -7.88
CA VAL A 24 -13.31 -1.47 -7.58
C VAL A 24 -13.60 -2.73 -6.80
N VAL A 25 -14.41 -2.63 -5.75
CA VAL A 25 -14.99 -3.78 -5.06
C VAL A 25 -16.17 -4.28 -5.88
N GLU A 26 -16.01 -5.45 -6.52
CA GLU A 26 -17.08 -6.08 -7.32
C GLU A 26 -17.98 -6.97 -6.43
N ASP A 27 -17.40 -7.64 -5.44
CA ASP A 27 -18.13 -8.40 -4.42
C ASP A 27 -17.52 -8.13 -3.03
N GLU A 28 -18.21 -7.26 -2.26
CA GLU A 28 -17.76 -6.87 -0.93
C GLU A 28 -17.74 -8.05 0.06
N SER A 29 -18.70 -8.97 -0.04
CA SER A 29 -18.77 -10.13 0.85
C SER A 29 -17.61 -11.09 0.59
N CYS A 30 -17.30 -11.35 -0.67
CA CYS A 30 -16.12 -12.12 -1.06
C CYS A 30 -14.84 -11.42 -0.62
N CYS A 31 -14.74 -10.10 -0.81
CA CYS A 31 -13.56 -9.32 -0.41
C CYS A 31 -13.31 -9.37 1.10
N ARG A 32 -14.38 -9.23 1.90
CA ARG A 32 -14.31 -9.36 3.36
C ARG A 32 -13.87 -10.75 3.79
N ARG A 33 -14.45 -11.81 3.23
CA ARG A 33 -14.04 -13.20 3.54
C ARG A 33 -12.59 -13.47 3.17
N ALA A 34 -12.18 -13.08 1.97
CA ALA A 34 -10.80 -13.25 1.50
C ALA A 34 -9.81 -12.51 2.42
N SER A 35 -10.10 -11.25 2.76
CA SER A 35 -9.28 -10.45 3.67
C SER A 35 -9.23 -11.07 5.08
N ALA A 36 -10.35 -11.58 5.59
CA ALA A 36 -10.39 -12.25 6.90
C ALA A 36 -9.49 -13.50 6.93
N VAL A 37 -9.56 -14.34 5.88
CA VAL A 37 -8.70 -15.53 5.75
C VAL A 37 -7.22 -15.14 5.66
N LEU A 38 -6.90 -14.10 4.89
CA LEU A 38 -5.52 -13.61 4.77
C LEU A 38 -4.98 -13.08 6.10
N VAL A 39 -5.76 -12.25 6.81
CA VAL A 39 -5.40 -11.74 8.13
C VAL A 39 -5.27 -12.88 9.13
N GLU A 40 -6.20 -13.83 9.15
CA GLU A 40 -6.14 -14.97 10.06
C GLU A 40 -4.88 -15.80 9.85
N ARG A 41 -4.54 -16.13 8.60
CA ARG A 41 -3.31 -16.87 8.28
C ARG A 41 -2.06 -16.13 8.72
N ALA A 42 -2.01 -14.82 8.49
CA ALA A 42 -0.88 -14.02 8.91
C ALA A 42 -0.78 -13.91 10.45
N CYS A 43 -1.92 -13.74 11.15
CA CYS A 43 -1.96 -13.77 12.60
C CYS A 43 -1.45 -15.10 13.17
N ARG A 44 -1.84 -16.24 12.58
CA ARG A 44 -1.33 -17.56 12.99
C ARG A 44 0.18 -17.68 12.77
N ARG A 45 0.72 -17.12 11.69
CA ARG A 45 2.16 -17.09 11.41
C ARG A 45 2.93 -16.31 12.48
N TRP A 46 2.39 -15.18 12.93
CA TRP A 46 3.06 -14.30 13.88
C TRP A 46 2.84 -14.68 15.35
N SER A 47 1.70 -15.28 15.68
CA SER A 47 1.31 -15.59 17.06
C SER A 47 2.39 -16.34 17.83
N GLY A 48 2.81 -15.78 18.96
CA GLY A 48 3.81 -16.38 19.85
C GLY A 48 5.25 -16.29 19.36
N ARG A 49 5.53 -15.58 18.25
CA ARG A 49 6.90 -15.37 17.75
C ARG A 49 7.61 -14.32 18.61
N PRO A 50 8.61 -14.69 19.44
CA PRO A 50 9.29 -13.72 20.32
C PRO A 50 10.29 -12.84 19.55
N ASP A 51 10.69 -13.26 18.35
CA ASP A 51 11.68 -12.63 17.48
C ASP A 51 11.06 -11.70 16.42
N TRP A 52 9.77 -11.37 16.56
CA TRP A 52 9.05 -10.55 15.59
C TRP A 52 9.71 -9.19 15.35
N ASP A 53 10.35 -8.63 16.38
CA ASP A 53 11.09 -7.36 16.36
C ASP A 53 12.39 -7.42 15.55
N ARG A 54 12.90 -8.63 15.27
CA ARG A 54 14.04 -8.90 14.39
C ARG A 54 13.65 -9.15 12.95
N PHE A 55 12.35 -9.10 12.61
CA PHE A 55 11.90 -9.25 11.24
C PHE A 55 12.50 -8.14 10.36
N PRO A 56 13.26 -8.46 9.30
CA PRO A 56 14.05 -7.46 8.59
C PRO A 56 13.24 -6.27 8.02
N PRO A 57 12.05 -6.46 7.39
CA PRO A 57 11.22 -5.33 6.99
C PRO A 57 10.87 -4.41 8.15
N LEU A 58 10.51 -4.97 9.31
CA LEU A 58 10.15 -4.18 10.47
C LEU A 58 11.33 -3.34 11.00
N GLN A 59 12.53 -3.91 11.05
CA GLN A 59 13.72 -3.17 11.47
C GLN A 59 14.02 -2.00 10.53
N ARG A 60 13.88 -2.20 9.21
CA ARG A 60 14.06 -1.13 8.23
C ARG A 60 13.04 -0.02 8.40
N TRP A 61 11.76 -0.35 8.58
CA TRP A 61 10.70 0.65 8.77
C TRP A 61 10.82 1.42 10.08
N ARG A 62 11.34 0.80 11.16
CA ARG A 62 11.66 1.49 12.41
C ARG A 62 12.83 2.47 12.29
N ALA A 63 13.69 2.30 11.30
CA ALA A 63 14.79 3.23 11.03
C ALA A 63 14.34 4.45 10.19
N VAL A 64 13.10 4.45 9.69
CA VAL A 64 12.52 5.60 9.01
C VAL A 64 12.06 6.62 10.07
N GLU A 65 12.34 7.90 9.82
CA GLU A 65 11.94 8.99 10.71
C GLU A 65 10.40 8.98 10.92
N PRO A 66 9.91 9.01 12.17
CA PRO A 66 8.49 9.13 12.46
C PRO A 66 7.88 10.37 11.79
N GLY A 67 6.68 10.21 11.23
CA GLY A 67 5.98 11.22 10.45
C GLY A 67 6.39 11.30 8.98
N PHE A 68 7.44 10.60 8.52
CA PHE A 68 7.89 10.67 7.12
C PHE A 68 6.79 10.28 6.12
N LEU A 69 5.96 9.26 6.44
CA LEU A 69 4.80 8.86 5.63
C LEU A 69 3.48 9.17 6.34
N GLY A 70 3.47 10.18 7.22
CA GLY A 70 2.30 10.52 8.02
C GLY A 70 1.87 9.40 8.99
N GLY A 71 2.84 8.65 9.54
CA GLY A 71 2.60 7.57 10.50
C GLY A 71 2.43 6.19 9.87
N ALA A 72 2.40 6.07 8.54
CA ALA A 72 2.27 4.77 7.88
C ALA A 72 3.45 3.83 8.20
N GLU A 73 4.66 4.39 8.39
CA GLU A 73 5.88 3.66 8.76
C GLU A 73 5.76 2.88 10.08
N GLU A 74 4.83 3.26 10.97
CA GLU A 74 4.61 2.59 12.26
C GLU A 74 3.66 1.38 12.14
N LEU A 75 2.88 1.29 11.06
CA LEU A 75 1.87 0.24 10.89
C LEU A 75 2.43 -1.18 10.97
N PRO A 76 3.58 -1.52 10.34
CA PRO A 76 4.17 -2.85 10.49
C PRO A 76 4.45 -3.20 11.95
N ALA A 77 5.02 -2.25 12.72
CA ALA A 77 5.34 -2.48 14.13
C ALA A 77 4.09 -2.75 14.96
N GLY A 78 3.05 -1.93 14.78
CA GLY A 78 1.78 -2.07 15.49
C GLY A 78 1.06 -3.38 15.16
N LEU A 79 0.93 -3.70 13.87
CA LEU A 79 0.16 -4.86 13.40
C LEU A 79 0.89 -6.18 13.67
N ILE A 80 2.18 -6.27 13.34
CA ILE A 80 2.97 -7.49 13.58
C ILE A 80 3.15 -7.71 15.08
N GLY A 81 3.43 -6.66 15.86
CA GLY A 81 3.54 -6.75 17.31
C GLY A 81 2.24 -7.19 17.98
N ALA A 82 1.08 -6.68 17.53
CA ALA A 82 -0.21 -7.13 18.01
C ALA A 82 -0.46 -8.61 17.68
N ALA A 83 -0.21 -9.02 16.43
CA ALA A 83 -0.36 -10.40 15.98
C ALA A 83 0.57 -11.36 16.75
N ALA A 84 1.82 -10.96 16.98
CA ALA A 84 2.79 -11.72 17.76
C ALA A 84 2.35 -11.91 19.22
N ALA A 85 1.71 -10.90 19.80
CA ALA A 85 1.08 -10.97 21.12
C ALA A 85 -0.26 -11.74 21.14
N GLY A 86 -0.63 -12.43 20.07
CA GLY A 86 -1.88 -13.20 19.96
C GLY A 86 -3.14 -12.34 19.80
N ARG A 87 -2.99 -11.02 19.60
CA ARG A 87 -4.12 -10.12 19.38
C ARG A 87 -4.42 -9.99 17.89
N ARG A 88 -5.70 -10.00 17.53
CA ARG A 88 -6.10 -9.69 16.15
C ARG A 88 -6.09 -8.17 15.93
N PRO A 89 -5.61 -7.70 14.77
CA PRO A 89 -5.77 -6.30 14.40
C PRO A 89 -7.25 -5.90 14.36
N PRO A 90 -7.58 -4.66 14.74
CA PRO A 90 -8.94 -4.15 14.60
C PRO A 90 -9.29 -3.95 13.12
N ALA A 91 -9.81 -4.99 12.46
CA ALA A 91 -10.35 -4.92 11.11
C ALA A 91 -11.78 -4.37 11.14
N ARG A 92 -11.93 -3.08 11.48
CA ARG A 92 -13.24 -2.42 11.65
C ARG A 92 -14.06 -2.38 10.35
N ASP A 93 -13.37 -2.23 9.23
CA ASP A 93 -13.95 -2.20 7.90
C ASP A 93 -13.07 -2.96 6.89
N LEU A 94 -13.53 -3.02 5.64
CA LEU A 94 -12.82 -3.69 4.55
C LEU A 94 -11.45 -3.05 4.28
N ALA A 95 -11.34 -1.73 4.35
CA ALA A 95 -10.10 -1.02 4.09
C ALA A 95 -9.03 -1.39 5.12
N ALA A 96 -9.39 -1.37 6.40
CA ALA A 96 -8.52 -1.80 7.49
C ALA A 96 -8.14 -3.28 7.36
N ALA A 97 -9.06 -4.16 6.94
CA ALA A 97 -8.79 -5.57 6.72
C ALA A 97 -7.78 -5.80 5.58
N LEU A 98 -7.92 -5.10 4.45
CA LEU A 98 -7.01 -5.17 3.31
C LEU A 98 -5.62 -4.62 3.67
N ALA A 99 -5.57 -3.47 4.35
CA ALA A 99 -4.32 -2.89 4.84
C ALA A 99 -3.60 -3.86 5.77
N ALA A 100 -4.31 -4.44 6.74
CA ALA A 100 -3.75 -5.42 7.67
C ALA A 100 -3.24 -6.68 6.94
N ALA A 101 -3.97 -7.19 5.95
CA ALA A 101 -3.53 -8.33 5.16
C ALA A 101 -2.21 -8.02 4.44
N VAL A 102 -2.11 -6.88 3.75
CA VAL A 102 -0.88 -6.50 3.03
C VAL A 102 0.29 -6.35 3.99
N VAL A 103 0.12 -5.61 5.09
CA VAL A 103 1.18 -5.36 6.07
C VAL A 103 1.64 -6.65 6.75
N LEU A 104 0.72 -7.48 7.23
CA LEU A 104 1.09 -8.69 7.98
C LEU A 104 1.79 -9.75 7.12
N HIS A 105 1.50 -9.80 5.81
CA HIS A 105 2.17 -10.74 4.90
C HIS A 105 3.51 -10.21 4.39
N SER A 106 3.60 -8.94 4.02
CA SER A 106 4.78 -8.36 3.36
C SER A 106 5.74 -7.60 4.29
N GLY A 107 5.25 -7.13 5.44
CA GLY A 107 5.98 -6.17 6.29
C GLY A 107 6.04 -4.75 5.73
N CYS A 108 5.48 -4.50 4.55
CA CYS A 108 5.42 -3.17 3.94
C CYS A 108 4.26 -2.36 4.53
N PRO A 109 4.45 -1.08 4.90
CA PRO A 109 3.37 -0.17 5.19
C PRO A 109 2.35 -0.12 4.05
N ALA A 110 1.08 -0.27 4.40
CA ALA A 110 0.00 -0.13 3.45
C ALA A 110 -1.17 0.66 4.07
N LEU A 111 -1.67 1.62 3.31
CA LEU A 111 -2.88 2.38 3.63
C LEU A 111 -3.95 2.04 2.59
N VAL A 112 -5.18 1.89 3.04
CA VAL A 112 -6.33 1.71 2.16
C VAL A 112 -7.34 2.79 2.48
N GLN A 113 -7.77 3.52 1.46
CA GLN A 113 -8.76 4.57 1.56
C GLN A 113 -9.94 4.24 0.65
N ASP A 114 -11.15 4.56 1.11
CA ASP A 114 -12.30 4.54 0.22
C ASP A 114 -12.14 5.62 -0.84
N TRP A 115 -12.45 5.25 -2.08
CA TRP A 115 -12.33 6.13 -3.24
C TRP A 115 -13.70 6.27 -3.91
N ASP A 116 -14.16 7.51 -4.03
CA ASP A 116 -15.38 7.79 -4.79
C ASP A 116 -15.07 7.70 -6.29
N LEU A 117 -15.69 6.73 -6.96
CA LEU A 117 -15.56 6.53 -8.41
C LEU A 117 -16.42 7.51 -9.22
N GLY A 118 -17.12 8.43 -8.55
CA GLY A 118 -18.03 9.40 -9.17
C GLY A 118 -19.35 8.77 -9.60
N ARG A 119 -20.38 9.61 -9.79
CA ARG A 119 -21.74 9.24 -10.27
C ARG A 119 -21.80 8.74 -11.73
N GLY A 120 -20.74 8.11 -12.24
CA GLY A 120 -20.68 7.49 -13.56
C GLY A 120 -20.96 5.99 -13.56
N ALA A 121 -21.46 5.44 -12.45
CA ALA A 121 -21.75 4.02 -12.33
C ALA A 121 -22.80 3.60 -13.37
N ARG A 122 -22.39 2.69 -14.26
CA ARG A 122 -23.25 1.85 -15.11
C ARG A 122 -24.52 1.41 -14.36
N PRO A 123 -25.61 1.03 -15.08
CA PRO A 123 -26.79 0.46 -14.42
C PRO A 123 -26.35 -0.80 -13.66
N GLY A 124 -26.44 -0.79 -12.32
CA GLY A 124 -25.91 -1.86 -11.47
C GLY A 124 -25.51 -1.51 -10.03
N GLY A 125 -25.72 -0.27 -9.56
CA GLY A 125 -25.55 0.12 -8.15
C GLY A 125 -24.18 0.79 -7.83
N PRO A 126 -24.05 1.40 -6.64
CA PRO A 126 -22.84 2.12 -6.25
C PRO A 126 -21.70 1.13 -6.06
N ARG A 127 -20.70 1.21 -6.94
CA ARG A 127 -19.48 0.42 -6.83
C ARG A 127 -18.50 1.17 -5.93
N ARG A 128 -18.14 0.56 -4.79
CA ARG A 128 -17.15 1.12 -3.86
C ARG A 128 -15.76 1.04 -4.50
N GLY A 129 -15.08 2.17 -4.64
CA GLY A 129 -13.67 2.21 -5.00
C GLY A 129 -12.79 2.12 -3.76
N VAL A 130 -11.61 1.54 -3.89
CA VAL A 130 -10.56 1.58 -2.89
C VAL A 130 -9.23 1.97 -3.52
N LEU A 131 -8.50 2.86 -2.86
CA LEU A 131 -7.13 3.23 -3.21
C LEU A 131 -6.19 2.61 -2.19
N VAL A 132 -5.39 1.63 -2.63
CA VAL A 132 -4.36 0.99 -1.79
C VAL A 132 -3.01 1.64 -2.09
N SER A 133 -2.39 2.21 -1.07
CA SER A 133 -1.06 2.83 -1.13
C SER A 133 -0.07 1.97 -0.35
N ILE A 134 0.87 1.33 -1.05
CA ILE A 134 1.89 0.44 -0.47
C ILE A 134 3.25 1.13 -0.58
N TYR A 135 3.96 1.23 0.53
CA TYR A 135 5.30 1.80 0.60
C TYR A 135 6.32 0.69 0.74
N GLY A 136 7.39 0.76 -0.05
CA GLY A 136 8.49 -0.19 -0.03
C GLY A 136 9.83 0.52 0.00
N LEU A 137 10.74 0.03 0.83
CA LEU A 137 12.16 0.30 0.71
C LEU A 137 12.77 -0.63 -0.35
N ARG A 138 14.04 -0.39 -0.71
CA ARG A 138 14.71 -1.10 -1.81
C ARG A 138 14.76 -2.62 -1.59
N GLU A 139 14.89 -3.04 -0.34
CA GLU A 139 15.02 -4.43 0.09
C GLU A 139 13.68 -5.07 0.50
N ASP A 140 12.56 -4.36 0.35
CA ASP A 140 11.25 -4.88 0.69
C ASP A 140 10.67 -5.72 -0.46
N ASP A 141 9.93 -6.77 -0.08
CA ASP A 141 9.22 -7.62 -1.02
C ASP A 141 7.87 -6.99 -1.42
N MET A 142 7.96 -5.98 -2.29
CA MET A 142 6.79 -5.33 -2.87
C MET A 142 5.95 -6.28 -3.74
N ALA A 143 6.57 -7.30 -4.32
CA ALA A 143 5.86 -8.28 -5.13
C ALA A 143 4.90 -9.12 -4.28
N LEU A 144 5.30 -9.48 -3.06
CA LEU A 144 4.43 -10.15 -2.10
C LEU A 144 3.25 -9.24 -1.69
N ALA A 145 3.50 -7.96 -1.40
CA ALA A 145 2.46 -7.01 -1.04
C ALA A 145 1.39 -6.88 -2.14
N GLU A 146 1.81 -6.80 -3.40
CA GLU A 146 0.92 -6.73 -4.55
C GLU A 146 0.21 -8.06 -4.82
N SER A 147 0.88 -9.19 -4.57
CA SER A 147 0.29 -10.53 -4.74
C SER A 147 -0.90 -10.77 -3.80
N VAL A 148 -0.89 -10.17 -2.61
CA VAL A 148 -2.05 -10.18 -1.70
C VAL A 148 -3.27 -9.55 -2.38
N LEU A 149 -3.10 -8.39 -3.03
CA LEU A 149 -4.19 -7.73 -3.77
C LEU A 149 -4.58 -8.51 -5.02
N ALA A 150 -3.60 -9.06 -5.74
CA ALA A 150 -3.84 -9.88 -6.93
C ALA A 150 -4.69 -11.13 -6.61
N GLY A 151 -4.51 -11.73 -5.43
CA GLY A 151 -5.37 -12.83 -4.97
C GLY A 151 -6.84 -12.41 -4.82
N CYS A 152 -7.10 -11.22 -4.29
CA CYS A 152 -8.47 -10.68 -4.24
C CYS A 152 -9.05 -10.40 -5.63
N VAL A 153 -8.21 -10.01 -6.60
CA VAL A 153 -8.63 -9.82 -8.00
C VAL A 153 -8.98 -11.16 -8.65
N GLN A 154 -8.14 -12.18 -8.48
CA GLN A 154 -8.38 -13.51 -9.03
C GLN A 154 -9.65 -14.18 -8.49
N LEU A 155 -10.03 -13.88 -7.24
CA LEU A 155 -11.28 -14.33 -6.63
C LEU A 155 -12.52 -13.55 -7.11
N GLY A 156 -12.35 -12.56 -7.99
CA GLY A 156 -13.43 -11.68 -8.45
C GLY A 156 -13.94 -10.71 -7.38
N ALA A 157 -13.27 -10.61 -6.23
CA ALA A 157 -13.66 -9.70 -5.15
C ALA A 157 -13.31 -8.25 -5.47
N LEU A 158 -12.17 -8.04 -6.13
CA LEU A 158 -11.70 -6.75 -6.62
C LEU A 158 -11.55 -6.78 -8.14
N ARG A 159 -11.74 -5.64 -8.78
CA ARG A 159 -11.27 -5.40 -10.14
C ARG A 159 -10.26 -4.26 -10.13
N LEU A 160 -9.05 -4.55 -10.56
CA LEU A 160 -8.02 -3.54 -10.75
C LEU A 160 -8.48 -2.54 -11.82
N VAL A 161 -8.47 -1.25 -11.48
CA VAL A 161 -8.72 -0.16 -12.43
C VAL A 161 -7.40 0.38 -12.93
N GLU A 162 -6.52 0.73 -11.98
CA GLU A 162 -5.29 1.41 -12.30
C GLU A 162 -4.20 1.09 -11.29
N ARG A 163 -2.96 1.16 -11.77
CA ARG A 163 -1.77 0.92 -10.97
C ARG A 163 -0.71 1.96 -11.31
N PHE A 164 -0.26 2.67 -10.29
CA PHE A 164 0.80 3.66 -10.39
C PHE A 164 1.98 3.31 -9.51
N SER A 165 3.17 3.73 -9.91
CA SER A 165 4.34 3.65 -9.05
C SER A 165 5.20 4.90 -9.19
N ARG A 166 5.64 5.45 -8.06
CA ARG A 166 6.56 6.59 -8.01
C ARG A 166 7.55 6.46 -6.87
N ARG A 167 8.65 7.20 -6.95
CA ARG A 167 9.55 7.39 -5.80
C ARG A 167 9.01 8.49 -4.90
N VAL A 168 9.04 8.27 -3.59
CA VAL A 168 8.73 9.29 -2.60
C VAL A 168 10.00 10.11 -2.37
N PRO A 169 9.98 11.44 -2.55
CA PRO A 169 11.15 12.27 -2.25
C PRO A 169 11.53 12.12 -0.77
N GLY A 170 12.81 11.85 -0.50
CA GLY A 170 13.31 11.83 0.87
C GLY A 170 13.20 13.22 1.53
N PRO A 171 13.25 13.30 2.88
CA PRO A 171 13.20 14.58 3.56
C PRO A 171 14.42 15.38 3.10
N ARG A 172 14.18 16.54 2.49
CA ARG A 172 15.26 17.46 2.13
C ARG A 172 15.85 17.95 3.43
N GLY A 173 17.04 17.46 3.78
CA GLY A 173 17.80 17.96 4.92
C GLY A 173 17.82 19.49 4.82
N GLY A 174 17.26 20.14 5.84
CA GLY A 174 17.17 21.59 5.89
C GLY A 174 18.56 22.17 5.66
N ARG A 175 18.72 22.92 4.58
CA ARG A 175 19.87 23.80 4.41
C ARG A 175 19.86 24.72 5.64
N PRO A 176 20.96 24.88 6.40
CA PRO A 176 21.00 25.84 7.48
C PRO A 176 20.71 27.21 6.86
N VAL A 177 19.54 27.77 7.17
CA VAL A 177 19.25 29.16 6.87
C VAL A 177 20.23 29.92 7.74
N SER A 178 21.28 30.45 7.13
CA SER A 178 22.15 31.42 7.78
C SER A 178 21.26 32.56 8.22
N ALA A 179 20.97 32.61 9.51
CA ALA A 179 20.26 33.71 10.13
C ALA A 179 21.12 34.97 9.96
N SER A 180 20.74 35.79 8.99
CA SER A 180 21.08 37.20 8.96
C SER A 180 19.75 37.95 8.91
N GLY A 181 19.46 38.67 9.98
CA GLY A 181 18.27 39.53 10.08
C GLY A 181 17.54 39.37 11.40
N ALA A 182 17.91 40.23 12.34
CA ALA A 182 17.21 40.45 13.60
C ALA A 182 15.79 41.02 13.38
N GLY A 183 14.84 40.62 14.22
CA GLY A 183 13.53 41.30 14.36
C GLY A 183 12.42 40.38 14.87
N PRO A 184 11.49 40.84 15.73
CA PRO A 184 10.96 40.03 16.83
C PRO A 184 9.65 39.29 16.52
N ILE A 185 9.55 38.14 17.19
CA ILE A 185 8.38 37.39 17.71
C ILE A 185 7.00 37.96 17.34
N ALA A 186 6.25 37.17 16.56
CA ALA A 186 4.79 37.19 16.54
C ALA A 186 4.27 35.76 16.45
N GLU A 187 3.37 35.45 17.39
CA GLU A 187 2.60 34.23 17.53
C GLU A 187 1.79 33.85 16.29
N THR A 188 1.31 32.59 16.33
CA THR A 188 0.16 32.01 15.60
C THR A 188 0.37 31.55 14.16
N GLY A 189 0.14 30.25 13.96
CA GLY A 189 -0.21 29.68 12.66
C GLY A 189 0.65 28.50 12.25
N ILE A 190 0.36 27.31 12.79
CA ILE A 190 0.78 26.04 12.17
C ILE A 190 0.07 25.97 10.81
N ALA A 191 0.78 26.38 9.75
CA ALA A 191 0.35 26.18 8.39
C ALA A 191 0.56 24.70 8.04
N LEU A 192 -0.49 23.89 8.24
CA LEU A 192 -0.62 22.57 7.63
C LEU A 192 -0.46 22.75 6.12
N CYS A 193 0.61 22.24 5.53
CA CYS A 193 0.72 22.14 4.08
C CYS A 193 -0.39 21.19 3.59
N PRO A 194 -1.33 21.63 2.75
CA PRO A 194 -2.29 20.72 2.16
C PRO A 194 -1.51 19.86 1.15
N VAL A 195 -1.50 18.54 1.36
CA VAL A 195 -1.20 17.59 0.29
C VAL A 195 -2.19 17.88 -0.82
N SER A 196 -1.71 18.47 -1.92
CA SER A 196 -2.51 18.72 -3.11
C SER A 196 -3.20 17.43 -3.53
N SER A 197 -4.54 17.46 -3.51
CA SER A 197 -5.38 16.47 -4.15
C SER A 197 -4.91 16.28 -5.61
N PRO A 198 -4.76 15.04 -6.11
CA PRO A 198 -4.55 14.85 -7.52
C PRO A 198 -5.79 15.33 -8.27
N MET A 199 -5.60 16.20 -9.26
CA MET A 199 -6.66 16.69 -10.14
C MET A 199 -7.40 15.52 -10.82
N PRO A 200 -8.71 15.63 -11.07
CA PRO A 200 -9.43 14.65 -11.85
C PRO A 200 -8.93 14.69 -13.30
N VAL A 201 -8.15 13.68 -13.69
CA VAL A 201 -7.82 13.44 -15.09
C VAL A 201 -9.09 12.90 -15.76
N ARG A 202 -9.61 13.62 -16.75
CA ARG A 202 -10.71 13.16 -17.60
C ARG A 202 -10.34 11.79 -18.17
N ALA A 203 -11.27 10.84 -18.08
CA ALA A 203 -11.12 9.51 -18.67
C ALA A 203 -10.73 9.65 -20.14
N ALA A 204 -9.53 9.20 -20.49
CA ALA A 204 -9.17 8.96 -21.88
C ALA A 204 -9.98 7.75 -22.34
N GLU A 205 -10.67 7.89 -23.48
CA GLU A 205 -11.42 6.80 -24.09
C GLU A 205 -10.49 5.61 -24.40
N PRO A 206 -10.97 4.36 -24.26
CA PRO A 206 -10.16 3.20 -24.56
C PRO A 206 -9.81 3.18 -26.05
N ILE A 207 -8.51 3.15 -26.35
CA ILE A 207 -8.03 2.81 -27.70
C ILE A 207 -8.42 1.35 -27.95
N ALA A 208 -9.36 1.15 -28.88
CA ALA A 208 -9.72 -0.15 -29.39
C ALA A 208 -8.53 -0.75 -30.14
N VAL A 209 -7.99 -1.85 -29.64
CA VAL A 209 -7.08 -2.70 -30.42
C VAL A 209 -7.95 -3.63 -31.26
N CYS A 210 -8.20 -3.23 -32.50
CA CYS A 210 -8.77 -4.10 -33.53
C CYS A 210 -7.69 -5.09 -33.99
N GLY A 211 -7.77 -6.33 -33.50
CA GLY A 211 -7.10 -7.48 -34.12
C GLY A 211 -8.14 -8.31 -34.87
N ALA A 212 -8.18 -8.17 -36.20
CA ALA A 212 -9.10 -8.86 -37.08
C ALA A 212 -8.92 -10.38 -37.06
N ALA A 213 -10.04 -11.09 -37.14
CA ALA A 213 -10.12 -12.53 -37.36
C ALA A 213 -9.93 -12.87 -38.85
N THR A 214 -9.22 -13.97 -39.15
CA THR A 214 -9.42 -14.77 -40.37
C THR A 214 -8.89 -16.20 -40.17
N GLY A 215 -9.68 -17.20 -40.59
CA GLY A 215 -9.22 -18.54 -40.96
C GLY A 215 -9.72 -19.66 -40.04
N SER A 216 -10.97 -20.09 -40.19
CA SER A 216 -11.39 -21.31 -40.94
C SER A 216 -11.45 -22.56 -40.06
N GLY A 217 -12.67 -23.07 -39.83
CA GLY A 217 -12.91 -24.42 -39.30
C GLY A 217 -12.41 -25.52 -40.25
N PRO A 218 -12.43 -26.79 -39.81
CA PRO A 218 -13.65 -27.56 -40.06
C PRO A 218 -14.11 -28.48 -38.92
N GLU A 219 -15.36 -28.93 -39.08
CA GLU A 219 -16.25 -29.77 -38.28
C GLU A 219 -15.90 -31.30 -38.37
N PRO A 220 -16.71 -32.26 -37.84
CA PRO A 220 -16.56 -32.88 -36.53
C PRO A 220 -16.19 -34.40 -36.55
N LEU A 221 -16.07 -34.95 -35.34
CA LEU A 221 -15.93 -36.35 -34.96
C LEU A 221 -16.82 -37.35 -35.76
N ARG A 222 -16.19 -38.40 -36.29
CA ARG A 222 -16.86 -39.68 -36.56
C ARG A 222 -16.49 -40.69 -35.48
N ARG A 223 -17.51 -41.29 -34.86
CA ARG A 223 -17.43 -42.52 -34.06
C ARG A 223 -17.16 -43.70 -34.99
N GLY A 224 -16.25 -44.57 -34.57
CA GLY A 224 -16.04 -45.94 -35.03
C GLY A 224 -15.44 -46.71 -33.87
#